data_AF-A0A6A4HM06-F1
#
_entry.id   AF-A0A6A4HM06-F1
#
_cell.length_a   1.000
_cell.length_b   1.000
_cell.length_c   1.000
_cell.angle_alpha   90.00
_cell.angle_beta   90.00
_cell.angle_gamma   90.00
#
_symmetry.space_group_name_H-M   'P 1'
#
loop_
_entity.id
_entity.type
_entity.pdbx_description
1 polymer ?
#
loop_
_entity_poly.entity_id
_entity_poly.type
_entity_poly.pdbx_seq_one_letter_code
_entity_poly.pdbx_strand_id
1 'polypeptide(L)'
;ERFPRESSSSLYNLLTYKDPEETILTETGKLAQPKDRSATFYRAQIIHYGIQDYKTKGAAKRHLLRAFDANHQLKVPENILLIERELKAEYDEVKAEVESVIEESRQEIRIENERKQQVKSSRKNMDTLGGNDIGAMAKRLSDTALKNAIKIMPEGDLRKIVGKVVKNLPELRDAIEMHVSKSERPATKSNKGKSKATKVCFSQSISTILNSLSSTYSRARI
;
A
#
# COMPACT_ATOMS: atom_id res chain seq x y z
N GLU A 1 15.97 -14.96 4.70
CA GLU A 1 17.28 -14.31 4.57
C GLU A 1 17.66 -14.31 3.09
N ARG A 2 18.05 -13.15 2.53
CA ARG A 2 18.48 -13.04 1.12
C ARG A 2 20.01 -12.98 1.12
N PHE A 3 20.66 -13.80 0.29
CA PHE A 3 22.11 -13.83 0.18
C PHE A 3 22.52 -13.32 -1.20
N PRO A 4 23.46 -12.36 -1.30
CA PRO A 4 24.02 -11.96 -2.59
C PRO A 4 24.83 -13.10 -3.20
N ARG A 5 24.99 -13.08 -4.53
CA ARG A 5 25.89 -13.98 -5.24
C ARG A 5 27.33 -13.69 -4.81
N GLU A 6 28.02 -14.71 -4.31
CA GLU A 6 29.44 -14.60 -3.94
C GLU A 6 30.35 -14.81 -5.14
N SER A 7 31.54 -14.23 -5.09
CA SER A 7 32.56 -14.45 -6.12
C SER A 7 33.03 -15.91 -6.13
N SER A 8 33.36 -16.44 -7.31
CA SER A 8 33.81 -17.82 -7.47
C SER A 8 35.03 -18.15 -6.61
N SER A 9 36.01 -17.23 -6.53
CA SER A 9 37.22 -17.39 -5.72
C SER A 9 36.92 -17.42 -4.21
N SER A 10 36.11 -16.49 -3.71
CA SER A 10 35.67 -16.46 -2.31
C SER A 10 34.91 -17.73 -1.94
N LEU A 11 34.00 -18.17 -2.81
CA LEU A 11 33.22 -19.40 -2.61
C LEU A 11 34.10 -20.65 -2.63
N TYR A 12 35.08 -20.72 -3.55
CA TYR A 12 36.03 -21.81 -3.60
C TYR A 12 36.87 -21.91 -2.32
N ASN A 13 37.42 -20.78 -1.86
CA ASN A 13 38.18 -20.70 -0.62
C ASN A 13 37.33 -21.16 0.58
N LEU A 14 36.06 -20.75 0.63
CA LEU A 14 35.14 -21.17 1.69
C LEU A 14 34.83 -22.66 1.67
N LEU A 15 34.77 -23.28 0.49
CA LEU A 15 34.45 -24.71 0.33
C LEU A 15 35.66 -25.62 0.50
N THR A 16 36.86 -25.11 0.23
CA THR A 16 38.13 -25.85 0.27
C THR A 16 39.01 -25.47 1.46
N TYR A 17 38.55 -24.58 2.33
CA TYR A 17 39.26 -24.23 3.55
C TYR A 17 39.57 -25.51 4.34
N LYS A 18 40.85 -25.85 4.39
CA LYS A 18 41.41 -26.85 5.29
C LYS A 18 42.04 -26.07 6.42
N ASP A 19 41.77 -26.48 7.66
CA ASP A 19 42.53 -25.96 8.78
C ASP A 19 44.02 -26.17 8.48
N PRO A 20 44.85 -25.12 8.49
CA PRO A 20 46.28 -25.29 8.29
C PRO A 20 46.78 -26.24 9.38
N GLU A 21 47.30 -27.40 8.98
CA GLU A 21 47.76 -28.45 9.90
C GLU A 21 48.92 -27.96 10.80
N GLU A 22 49.55 -26.85 10.45
CA GLU A 22 50.65 -26.21 11.18
C GLU A 22 50.21 -24.93 11.89
N THR A 23 49.33 -25.05 12.88
CA THR A 23 48.99 -23.89 13.72
C THR A 23 49.93 -23.76 14.91
N ILE A 24 50.90 -22.85 14.75
CA ILE A 24 51.72 -22.28 15.80
C ILE A 24 50.76 -21.62 16.82
N LEU A 25 50.80 -22.12 18.06
CA LEU A 25 50.00 -21.65 19.18
C LEU A 25 50.35 -20.19 19.50
N THR A 26 49.56 -19.22 19.02
CA THR A 26 49.61 -17.85 19.55
C THR A 26 49.05 -17.84 20.98
N GLU A 27 49.61 -17.02 21.87
CA GLU A 27 49.44 -17.06 23.34
C GLU A 27 48.00 -16.94 23.89
N THR A 28 47.02 -16.63 23.04
CA THR A 28 45.57 -16.62 23.36
C THR A 28 44.80 -17.85 22.86
N GLY A 29 45.48 -18.83 22.24
CA GLY A 29 45.00 -20.20 22.00
C GLY A 29 43.81 -20.37 21.05
N LYS A 30 43.32 -19.32 20.38
CA LYS A 30 42.20 -19.41 19.43
C LYS A 30 42.59 -18.87 18.06
N LEU A 31 42.77 -19.79 17.13
CA LEU A 31 42.89 -19.47 15.71
C LEU A 31 41.49 -19.10 15.21
N ALA A 32 41.36 -17.93 14.59
CA ALA A 32 40.10 -17.48 14.02
C ALA A 32 39.81 -18.28 12.74
N GLN A 33 39.20 -19.45 12.88
CA GLN A 33 38.67 -20.19 11.75
C GLN A 33 37.59 -19.35 11.04
N PRO A 34 37.59 -19.28 9.70
CA PRO A 34 36.48 -18.68 8.98
C PRO A 34 35.21 -19.45 9.32
N LYS A 35 34.28 -18.76 9.99
CA LYS A 35 33.04 -19.38 10.46
C LYS A 35 32.26 -19.92 9.26
N ASP A 36 32.01 -21.23 9.28
CA ASP A 36 31.25 -21.90 8.24
C ASP A 36 29.86 -21.24 8.09
N ARG A 37 29.46 -20.96 6.84
CA ARG A 37 28.21 -20.27 6.55
C ARG A 37 27.00 -21.19 6.79
N SER A 38 25.81 -20.60 6.87
CA SER A 38 24.56 -21.33 7.09
C SER A 38 24.22 -22.26 5.91
N ALA A 39 23.33 -23.23 6.12
CA ALA A 39 22.85 -24.09 5.03
C ALA A 39 22.09 -23.28 3.95
N THR A 40 21.33 -22.27 4.37
CA THR A 40 20.59 -21.37 3.48
C THR A 40 21.51 -20.57 2.56
N PHE A 41 22.70 -20.19 3.03
CA PHE A 41 23.72 -19.54 2.20
C PHE A 41 24.14 -20.42 1.02
N TYR A 42 24.55 -21.67 1.27
CA TYR A 42 25.01 -22.57 0.20
C TYR A 42 23.90 -22.92 -0.79
N ARG A 43 22.67 -23.06 -0.31
CA ARG A 43 21.49 -23.25 -1.17
C ARG A 43 21.25 -22.06 -2.08
N ALA A 44 21.36 -20.85 -1.55
CA ALA A 44 21.24 -19.64 -2.35
C ALA A 44 22.34 -19.56 -3.43
N GLN A 45 23.59 -19.90 -3.10
CA GLN A 45 24.67 -19.90 -4.10
C GLN A 45 24.39 -20.89 -5.24
N ILE A 46 23.89 -22.08 -4.95
CA ILE A 46 23.52 -23.06 -5.97
C ILE A 46 22.51 -22.50 -6.98
N ILE A 47 21.48 -21.83 -6.46
CA ILE A 47 20.44 -21.21 -7.30
C ILE A 47 21.05 -20.10 -8.17
N HIS A 48 21.91 -19.26 -7.59
CA HIS A 48 22.58 -18.16 -8.30
C HIS A 48 23.47 -18.62 -9.46
N TYR A 49 24.02 -19.84 -9.37
CA TYR A 49 24.84 -20.44 -10.40
C TYR A 49 24.07 -21.40 -11.32
N GLY A 50 22.74 -21.46 -11.20
CA GLY A 50 21.90 -22.30 -12.07
C GLY A 50 22.03 -23.80 -11.82
N ILE A 51 22.52 -24.19 -10.64
CA ILE A 51 22.62 -25.59 -10.23
C ILE A 51 21.30 -26.01 -9.56
N GLN A 52 20.92 -27.28 -9.68
CA GLN A 52 19.71 -27.83 -9.05
C GLN A 52 19.70 -27.58 -7.53
N ASP A 53 18.58 -27.16 -6.93
CA ASP A 53 18.49 -26.94 -5.48
C ASP A 53 18.63 -28.26 -4.70
N TYR A 54 19.36 -28.20 -3.58
CA TYR A 54 19.56 -29.30 -2.66
C TYR A 54 19.18 -28.90 -1.24
N LYS A 55 18.38 -29.72 -0.57
CA LYS A 55 17.89 -29.41 0.78
C LYS A 55 18.99 -29.46 1.84
N THR A 56 19.99 -30.31 1.67
CA THR A 56 21.02 -30.56 2.69
C THR A 56 22.30 -29.77 2.41
N LYS A 57 22.90 -29.22 3.48
CA LYS A 57 24.14 -28.42 3.40
C LYS A 57 25.28 -29.20 2.76
N GLY A 58 25.48 -30.45 3.16
CA GLY A 58 26.55 -31.30 2.64
C GLY A 58 26.39 -31.61 1.15
N ALA A 59 25.17 -31.89 0.68
CA ALA A 59 24.92 -32.07 -0.75
C ALA A 59 25.20 -30.78 -1.50
N ALA A 60 24.70 -29.64 -1.02
CA ALA A 60 24.93 -28.35 -1.65
C ALA A 60 26.43 -28.03 -1.81
N LYS A 61 27.22 -28.19 -0.74
CA LYS A 61 28.68 -27.98 -0.79
C LYS A 61 29.37 -28.88 -1.84
N ARG A 62 29.03 -30.17 -1.87
CA ARG A 62 29.61 -31.12 -2.84
C ARG A 62 29.27 -30.77 -4.28
N HIS A 63 28.01 -30.39 -4.55
CA HIS A 63 27.57 -30.01 -5.89
C HIS A 63 28.18 -28.68 -6.35
N LEU A 64 28.32 -27.70 -5.44
CA LEU A 64 29.07 -26.49 -5.73
C LEU A 64 30.53 -26.80 -6.08
N LEU A 65 31.22 -27.60 -5.26
CA LEU A 65 32.60 -28.01 -5.52
C LEU A 65 32.76 -28.74 -6.87
N ARG A 66 31.80 -29.60 -7.22
CA ARG A 66 31.80 -30.32 -8.51
C ARG A 66 31.56 -29.40 -9.71
N ALA A 67 30.87 -28.29 -9.53
CA ALA A 67 30.55 -27.36 -10.61
C ALA A 67 31.70 -26.41 -10.96
N PHE A 68 32.76 -26.35 -10.15
CA PHE A 68 33.95 -25.58 -10.48
C PHE A 68 34.74 -26.20 -11.64
N ASP A 69 35.19 -25.36 -12.55
CA ASP A 69 36.11 -25.74 -13.62
C ASP A 69 37.53 -26.02 -13.08
N ALA A 70 38.42 -26.53 -13.94
CA ALA A 70 39.84 -26.76 -13.62
C ALA A 70 40.56 -25.51 -13.10
N ASN A 71 40.10 -24.32 -13.50
CA ASN A 71 40.67 -23.03 -13.07
C ASN A 71 40.01 -22.48 -11.78
N HIS A 72 39.24 -23.29 -11.06
CA HIS A 72 38.48 -22.87 -9.86
C HIS A 72 37.54 -21.69 -10.12
N GLN A 73 36.99 -21.64 -11.34
CA GLN A 73 35.98 -20.66 -11.74
C GLN A 73 34.63 -21.34 -11.86
N LEU A 74 33.59 -20.63 -11.43
CA LEU A 74 32.21 -21.03 -11.56
C LEU A 74 31.52 -20.02 -12.48
N LYS A 75 31.06 -20.47 -13.64
CA LYS A 75 30.41 -19.62 -14.63
C LYS A 75 28.90 -19.61 -14.38
N VAL A 76 28.31 -18.42 -14.48
CA VAL A 76 26.85 -18.27 -14.44
C VAL A 76 26.31 -18.57 -15.84
N PRO A 77 25.31 -19.45 -15.98
CA PRO A 77 24.64 -19.68 -17.26
C PRO A 77 24.16 -18.39 -17.95
N GLU A 78 24.37 -18.29 -19.27
CA GLU A 78 24.09 -17.07 -20.05
C GLU A 78 22.62 -16.66 -20.02
N ASN A 79 21.71 -17.64 -19.98
CA ASN A 79 20.27 -17.40 -19.85
C ASN A 79 19.91 -16.65 -18.55
N ILE A 80 20.59 -16.94 -17.44
CA ILE A 80 20.38 -16.23 -16.16
C ILE A 80 20.87 -14.78 -16.28
N LEU A 81 22.03 -14.55 -16.91
CA LEU A 81 22.56 -13.20 -17.12
C LEU A 81 21.67 -12.36 -18.05
N LEU A 82 21.04 -12.98 -19.04
CA LEU A 82 20.09 -12.33 -19.93
C LEU A 82 18.84 -11.91 -19.17
N ILE A 83 18.24 -12.82 -18.38
CA ILE A 83 17.08 -12.54 -17.54
C ILE A 83 17.40 -11.44 -16.51
N GLU A 84 18.58 -11.49 -15.87
CA GLU A 84 19.04 -10.46 -14.93
C GLU A 84 19.09 -9.07 -15.58
N ARG A 85 19.52 -9.00 -16.86
CA ARG A 85 19.59 -7.75 -17.62
C ARG A 85 18.20 -7.24 -17.99
N GLU A 86 17.32 -8.10 -18.48
CA GLU A 86 15.96 -7.75 -18.86
C GLU A 86 15.15 -7.25 -17.67
N LEU A 87 15.18 -7.99 -16.55
CA LEU A 87 14.50 -7.59 -15.32
C LEU A 87 15.05 -6.29 -14.74
N LYS A 88 16.35 -6.05 -14.88
CA LYS A 88 16.95 -4.79 -14.43
C LYS A 88 16.49 -3.62 -15.30
N ALA A 89 16.42 -3.79 -16.61
CA ALA A 89 15.90 -2.76 -17.51
C ALA A 89 14.43 -2.43 -17.20
N GLU A 90 13.58 -3.44 -17.06
CA GLU A 90 12.17 -3.27 -16.69
C GLU A 90 12.02 -2.58 -15.32
N TYR A 91 12.83 -2.98 -14.34
CA TYR A 91 12.84 -2.34 -13.03
C TYR A 91 13.27 -0.87 -13.09
N ASP A 92 14.31 -0.55 -13.85
CA ASP A 92 14.83 0.81 -13.98
C ASP A 92 13.81 1.72 -14.69
N GLU A 93 13.09 1.20 -15.70
CA GLU A 93 11.97 1.90 -16.38
C GLU A 93 10.83 2.21 -15.42
N VAL A 94 10.31 1.18 -14.71
CA VAL A 94 9.21 1.36 -13.74
C VAL A 94 9.64 2.26 -12.59
N LYS A 95 10.89 2.14 -12.12
CA LYS A 95 11.41 3.00 -11.06
C LYS A 95 11.43 4.46 -11.49
N ALA A 96 11.86 4.75 -12.72
CA ALA A 96 11.88 6.12 -13.24
C ALA A 96 10.47 6.72 -13.32
N GLU A 97 9.49 5.95 -13.80
CA GLU A 97 8.08 6.39 -13.87
C GLU A 97 7.47 6.63 -12.47
N VAL A 98 7.72 5.71 -11.53
CA VAL A 98 7.25 5.87 -10.15
C VAL A 98 7.89 7.08 -9.49
N GLU A 99 9.19 7.31 -9.73
CA GLU A 99 9.92 8.44 -9.16
C GLU A 99 9.42 9.78 -9.73
N SER A 100 9.08 9.86 -11.02
CA SER A 100 8.46 11.07 -11.60
C SER A 100 7.08 11.37 -11.01
N VAL A 101 6.22 10.35 -10.86
CA VAL A 101 4.87 10.52 -10.27
C VAL A 101 4.97 10.97 -8.80
N ILE A 102 5.91 10.40 -8.05
CA ILE A 102 6.14 10.80 -6.65
C ILE A 102 6.61 12.24 -6.58
N GLU A 103 7.51 12.68 -7.47
CA GLU A 103 8.00 14.05 -7.45
C GLU A 103 6.94 15.07 -7.90
N GLU A 104 6.12 14.75 -8.90
CA GLU A 104 4.95 15.56 -9.28
C GLU A 104 3.98 15.72 -8.09
N SER A 105 3.64 14.61 -7.43
CA SER A 105 2.78 14.62 -6.24
C SER A 105 3.38 15.49 -5.12
N ARG A 106 4.70 15.44 -4.93
CA ARG A 106 5.41 16.28 -3.94
C ARG A 106 5.35 17.76 -4.33
N GLN A 107 5.46 18.09 -5.61
CA GLN A 107 5.36 19.46 -6.10
C GLN A 107 3.95 20.01 -5.91
N GLU A 108 2.91 19.24 -6.24
CA GLU A 108 1.51 19.65 -6.03
C GLU A 108 1.21 19.93 -4.55
N ILE A 109 1.70 19.07 -3.66
CA ILE A 109 1.54 19.26 -2.21
C ILE A 109 2.26 20.55 -1.75
N ARG A 110 3.44 20.85 -2.29
CA ARG A 110 4.16 22.10 -1.98
C ARG A 110 3.36 23.32 -2.43
N ILE A 111 2.88 23.33 -3.67
CA ILE A 111 2.08 24.42 -4.25
C ILE A 111 0.79 24.66 -3.45
N GLU A 112 0.05 23.59 -3.11
CA GLU A 112 -1.20 23.72 -2.35
C GLU A 112 -0.94 24.21 -0.91
N ASN A 113 0.17 23.81 -0.29
CA ASN A 113 0.55 24.30 1.02
C ASN A 113 0.92 25.79 1.00
N GLU A 114 1.65 26.24 -0.03
CA GLU A 114 1.95 27.66 -0.24
C GLU A 114 0.67 28.48 -0.45
N ARG A 115 -0.26 27.99 -1.28
CA ARG A 115 -1.57 28.63 -1.50
C ARG A 115 -2.37 28.74 -0.20
N LYS A 116 -2.41 27.68 0.61
CA LYS A 116 -3.06 27.69 1.94
C LYS A 116 -2.40 28.67 2.90
N GLN A 117 -1.07 28.80 2.87
CA GLN A 117 -0.35 29.77 3.71
C GLN A 117 -0.67 31.21 3.28
N GLN A 118 -0.70 31.50 1.98
CA GLN A 118 -1.03 32.82 1.47
C GLN A 118 -2.47 33.26 1.83
N VAL A 119 -3.43 32.33 1.76
CA VAL A 119 -4.81 32.62 2.20
C VAL A 119 -4.87 32.89 3.71
N LYS A 120 -4.10 32.15 4.52
CA LYS A 120 -4.03 32.36 5.98
C LYS A 120 -3.39 33.70 6.34
N SER A 121 -2.31 34.10 5.68
CA SER A 121 -1.66 35.40 5.92
C SER A 121 -2.55 36.57 5.49
N SER A 122 -3.23 36.44 4.34
CA SER A 122 -4.18 37.46 3.86
C SER A 122 -5.37 37.65 4.80
N ARG A 123 -5.88 36.57 5.41
CA ARG A 123 -6.95 36.66 6.44
C ARG A 123 -6.47 37.31 7.73
N LYS A 124 -5.27 36.97 8.22
CA LYS A 124 -4.72 37.60 9.44
C LYS A 124 -4.55 39.11 9.30
N ASN A 125 -4.22 39.60 8.10
CA ASN A 125 -4.10 41.04 7.83
C ASN A 125 -5.45 41.77 7.69
N MET A 126 -6.56 41.07 7.42
CA MET A 126 -7.91 41.66 7.39
C MET A 126 -8.57 41.74 8.77
N ASP A 127 -8.23 40.83 9.70
CA ASP A 127 -8.77 40.84 11.07
C ASP A 127 -8.12 41.91 11.97
N THR A 128 -7.01 42.54 11.57
CA THR A 128 -6.34 43.56 12.41
C THR A 128 -6.91 44.98 12.25
N LEU A 129 -7.92 45.19 11.39
CA LEU A 129 -8.59 46.48 11.17
C LEU A 129 -10.09 46.48 11.48
N GLY A 130 -10.64 45.39 12.04
CA GLY A 130 -12.09 45.23 12.19
C GLY A 130 -12.50 44.64 13.53
N GLY A 131 -12.65 45.51 14.53
CA GLY A 131 -13.77 45.44 15.45
C GLY A 131 -13.76 44.30 16.48
N ASN A 132 -13.50 44.70 17.73
CA ASN A 132 -14.19 44.13 18.88
C ASN A 132 -15.72 44.08 18.58
N ASP A 133 -16.43 43.06 19.11
CA ASP A 133 -17.91 42.98 19.22
C ASP A 133 -18.69 42.01 18.28
N ILE A 134 -18.15 40.87 17.84
CA ILE A 134 -18.95 39.81 17.16
C ILE A 134 -19.03 38.49 17.97
N GLY A 135 -18.56 38.48 19.22
CA GLY A 135 -18.57 37.29 20.08
C GLY A 135 -19.92 36.90 20.71
N ALA A 136 -20.99 37.68 20.53
CA ALA A 136 -22.22 37.54 21.33
C ALA A 136 -23.49 37.14 20.56
N MET A 137 -23.43 36.89 19.24
CA MET A 137 -24.65 36.69 18.41
C MET A 137 -24.72 35.35 17.67
N ALA A 138 -23.94 34.34 18.04
CA ALA A 138 -24.27 32.96 17.69
C ALA A 138 -25.42 32.45 18.58
N LYS A 139 -26.61 33.05 18.42
CA LYS A 139 -27.87 32.50 18.92
C LYS A 139 -28.01 31.11 18.30
N ARG A 140 -27.68 30.09 19.08
CA ARG A 140 -28.07 28.70 18.81
C ARG A 140 -29.56 28.72 18.48
N LEU A 141 -29.91 28.51 17.21
CA LEU A 141 -31.29 28.25 16.84
C LEU A 141 -31.76 27.09 17.72
N SER A 142 -32.89 27.27 18.41
CA SER A 142 -33.41 26.20 19.27
C SER A 142 -33.66 24.96 18.40
N ASP A 143 -33.43 23.76 18.96
CA ASP A 143 -33.66 22.50 18.23
C ASP A 143 -35.08 22.41 17.65
N THR A 144 -36.05 23.08 18.27
CA THR A 144 -37.43 23.22 17.79
C THR A 144 -37.53 24.06 16.52
N ALA A 145 -36.77 25.16 16.40
CA ALA A 145 -36.72 25.98 15.20
C ALA A 145 -36.07 25.22 14.03
N LEU A 146 -35.02 24.43 14.32
CA LEU A 146 -34.38 23.56 13.32
C LEU A 146 -35.34 22.46 12.84
N LYS A 147 -36.06 21.78 13.75
CA LYS A 147 -37.05 20.76 13.39
C LYS A 147 -38.20 21.33 12.54
N ASN A 148 -38.69 22.51 12.89
CA ASN A 148 -39.75 23.17 12.12
C ASN A 148 -39.25 23.62 10.74
N ALA A 149 -38.04 24.16 10.65
CA ALA A 149 -37.43 24.52 9.38
C ALA A 149 -37.23 23.30 8.45
N ILE A 150 -36.77 22.17 9.00
CA ILE A 150 -36.64 20.91 8.26
C ILE A 150 -37.99 20.42 7.74
N LYS A 151 -39.08 20.59 8.50
CA LYS A 151 -40.42 20.17 8.09
C LYS A 151 -41.02 21.03 6.97
N ILE A 152 -40.66 22.31 6.91
CA ILE A 152 -41.21 23.28 5.95
C ILE A 152 -40.42 23.27 4.63
N MET A 153 -39.16 22.84 4.63
CA MET A 153 -38.33 22.87 3.43
C MET A 153 -38.77 21.84 2.36
N PRO A 154 -38.72 22.21 1.07
CA PRO A 154 -38.91 21.29 -0.03
C PRO A 154 -37.88 20.16 0.00
N GLU A 155 -38.30 18.95 -0.36
CA GLU A 155 -37.45 17.76 -0.31
C GLU A 155 -36.19 17.90 -1.20
N GLY A 156 -36.29 18.65 -2.30
CA GLY A 156 -35.15 18.92 -3.19
C GLY A 156 -34.02 19.69 -2.51
N ASP A 157 -34.33 20.63 -1.62
CA ASP A 157 -33.32 21.44 -0.94
C ASP A 157 -32.72 20.72 0.26
N LEU A 158 -33.52 19.92 0.97
CA LEU A 158 -33.03 18.99 1.98
C LEU A 158 -31.99 18.03 1.40
N ARG A 159 -32.25 17.45 0.21
CA ARG A 159 -31.29 16.58 -0.48
C ARG A 159 -29.99 17.28 -0.82
N LYS A 160 -30.03 18.55 -1.26
CA LYS A 160 -28.83 19.34 -1.56
C LYS A 160 -28.00 19.62 -0.30
N ILE A 161 -28.65 19.98 0.80
CA ILE A 161 -27.98 20.27 2.08
C ILE A 161 -27.32 19.00 2.62
N VAL A 162 -28.07 17.89 2.69
CA VAL A 162 -27.54 16.59 3.13
C VAL A 162 -26.40 16.15 2.20
N GLY A 163 -26.53 16.32 0.89
CA GLY A 163 -25.47 15.99 -0.07
C GLY A 163 -24.19 16.79 0.14
N LYS A 164 -24.28 18.09 0.49
CA LYS A 164 -23.10 18.90 0.82
C LYS A 164 -22.46 18.47 2.14
N VAL A 165 -23.26 18.13 3.15
CA VAL A 165 -22.76 17.68 4.46
C VAL A 165 -22.05 16.33 4.34
N VAL A 166 -22.65 15.37 3.64
CA VAL A 166 -22.09 14.03 3.44
C VAL A 166 -20.80 14.05 2.61
N LYS A 167 -20.68 14.95 1.62
CA LYS A 167 -19.44 15.13 0.84
C LYS A 167 -18.25 15.60 1.68
N ASN A 168 -18.51 16.39 2.72
CA ASN A 168 -17.45 16.98 3.55
C ASN A 168 -17.05 16.10 4.73
N LEU A 169 -17.85 15.08 5.07
CA LEU A 169 -17.66 14.21 6.24
C LEU A 169 -17.85 12.73 5.85
N PRO A 170 -16.78 12.02 5.44
CA PRO A 170 -16.87 10.63 5.02
C PRO A 170 -17.34 9.69 6.14
N GLU A 171 -17.02 9.99 7.40
CA GLU A 171 -17.50 9.21 8.57
C GLU A 171 -19.03 9.21 8.69
N LEU A 172 -19.68 10.29 8.25
CA LEU A 172 -21.14 10.38 8.25
C LEU A 172 -21.77 9.48 7.19
N ARG A 173 -21.06 9.22 6.09
CA ARG A 173 -21.52 8.34 5.02
C ARG A 173 -21.69 6.91 5.52
N ASP A 174 -20.68 6.39 6.22
CA ASP A 174 -20.69 5.02 6.75
C ASP A 174 -21.79 4.84 7.81
N ALA A 175 -22.01 5.85 8.66
CA ALA A 175 -23.10 5.88 9.63
C ALA A 175 -24.49 5.88 8.97
N ILE A 176 -24.69 6.68 7.91
CA ILE A 176 -25.94 6.71 7.15
C ILE A 176 -26.19 5.36 6.47
N GLU A 177 -25.18 4.79 5.84
CA GLU A 177 -25.27 3.51 5.15
C GLU A 177 -25.62 2.35 6.11
N MET A 178 -25.04 2.36 7.31
CA MET A 178 -25.40 1.43 8.39
C MET A 178 -26.88 1.58 8.81
N HIS A 179 -27.39 2.80 8.93
CA HIS A 179 -28.78 3.04 9.34
C HIS A 179 -29.79 2.68 8.25
N VAL A 180 -29.47 2.96 6.97
CA VAL A 180 -30.30 2.56 5.82
C VAL A 180 -30.37 1.04 5.74
N SER A 181 -29.23 0.35 5.84
CA SER A 181 -29.17 -1.12 5.83
C SER A 181 -29.95 -1.77 6.98
N LYS A 182 -30.02 -1.12 8.16
CA LYS A 182 -30.86 -1.58 9.29
C LYS A 182 -32.35 -1.40 9.02
N SER A 183 -32.75 -0.36 8.29
CA SER A 183 -34.15 -0.07 7.95
C SER A 183 -34.71 -0.96 6.84
N GLU A 184 -33.85 -1.54 5.99
CA GLU A 184 -34.24 -2.44 4.89
C GLU A 184 -34.39 -3.90 5.30
N ARG A 185 -34.21 -4.25 6.58
CA ARG A 185 -34.51 -5.60 7.04
C ARG A 185 -36.01 -5.88 6.85
N PRO A 186 -36.38 -6.94 6.09
CA PRO A 186 -37.78 -7.25 5.85
C PRO A 186 -38.44 -7.56 7.19
N ALA A 187 -39.47 -6.79 7.54
CA ALA A 187 -40.35 -7.13 8.65
C ALA A 187 -40.87 -8.55 8.43
N THR A 188 -40.39 -9.49 9.25
CA THR A 188 -40.92 -10.85 9.31
C THR A 188 -42.40 -10.76 9.66
N LYS A 189 -43.24 -11.00 8.66
CA LYS A 189 -44.70 -10.92 8.73
C LYS A 189 -45.23 -11.99 9.70
N SER A 190 -45.86 -11.57 10.80
CA SER A 190 -46.96 -12.33 11.38
C SER A 190 -48.21 -12.06 10.53
N ASN A 191 -48.79 -13.14 9.99
CA ASN A 191 -49.98 -13.10 9.13
C ASN A 191 -51.24 -12.78 9.93
N LYS A 192 -52.01 -11.75 9.52
CA LYS A 192 -53.46 -11.87 9.22
C LYS A 192 -54.02 -10.54 8.71
N GLY A 193 -54.70 -10.57 7.57
CA GLY A 193 -55.73 -9.57 7.24
C GLY A 193 -55.56 -8.84 5.92
N LYS A 194 -56.27 -9.35 4.91
CA LYS A 194 -56.62 -8.79 3.58
C LYS A 194 -56.73 -7.25 3.52
N SER A 195 -56.14 -6.64 2.49
CA SER A 195 -56.79 -5.73 1.52
C SER A 195 -55.77 -5.02 0.61
N LYS A 196 -56.28 -4.37 -0.43
CA LYS A 196 -55.71 -4.25 -1.79
C LYS A 196 -54.87 -2.98 -2.04
N ALA A 197 -54.08 -3.09 -3.12
CA ALA A 197 -53.73 -2.07 -4.12
C ALA A 197 -52.55 -1.09 -3.90
N THR A 198 -51.61 -1.22 -4.84
CA THR A 198 -50.79 -0.20 -5.53
C THR A 198 -49.87 0.71 -4.72
N LYS A 199 -48.56 0.42 -4.79
CA LYS A 199 -47.52 1.45 -4.74
C LYS A 199 -46.36 1.07 -5.66
N VAL A 200 -46.15 1.91 -6.67
CA VAL A 200 -45.12 1.79 -7.71
C VAL A 200 -43.74 1.98 -7.08
N CYS A 201 -42.82 1.06 -7.42
CA CYS A 201 -41.44 0.98 -6.94
C CYS A 201 -40.60 2.22 -7.27
N PHE A 202 -40.10 2.90 -6.25
CA PHE A 202 -39.06 3.96 -6.34
C PHE A 202 -37.64 3.41 -6.08
N SER A 203 -37.49 2.11 -5.79
CA SER A 203 -36.23 1.51 -5.32
C SER A 203 -35.26 1.06 -6.43
N GLN A 204 -35.67 1.03 -7.69
CA GLN A 204 -34.81 0.57 -8.79
C GLN A 204 -33.88 1.66 -9.35
N SER A 205 -34.02 2.91 -8.92
CA SER A 205 -33.24 4.03 -9.48
C SER A 205 -31.88 4.25 -8.79
N ILE A 206 -31.71 3.87 -7.52
CA ILE A 206 -30.49 4.19 -6.75
C ILE A 206 -29.37 3.16 -6.99
N SER A 207 -29.68 1.87 -7.12
CA SER A 207 -28.68 0.81 -7.38
C SER A 207 -28.00 0.98 -8.74
N THR A 208 -28.72 1.48 -9.74
CA THR A 208 -28.20 1.73 -11.08
C THR A 208 -27.16 2.86 -11.12
N ILE A 209 -27.26 3.85 -10.22
CA ILE A 209 -26.30 4.97 -10.13
C ILE A 209 -24.99 4.54 -9.45
N LEU A 210 -25.03 3.61 -8.50
CA LEU A 210 -23.82 3.14 -7.81
C LEU A 210 -22.98 2.19 -8.66
N ASN A 211 -23.61 1.40 -9.54
CA ASN A 211 -22.90 0.46 -10.42
C ASN A 211 -22.13 1.16 -11.56
N SER A 212 -22.56 2.34 -12.02
CA SER A 212 -21.83 3.08 -13.07
C SER A 212 -20.51 3.69 -12.58
N LEU A 213 -20.41 4.03 -11.28
CA LEU A 213 -19.20 4.62 -10.69
C LEU A 213 -18.12 3.58 -10.36
N SER A 214 -18.50 2.32 -10.13
CA SER A 214 -17.54 1.22 -9.90
C SER A 214 -16.84 0.80 -11.20
N SER A 215 -17.55 0.84 -12.33
CA SER A 215 -17.01 0.42 -13.63
C SER A 215 -15.89 1.30 -14.17
N THR A 216 -15.84 2.58 -13.80
CA THR A 216 -14.76 3.50 -14.23
C THR A 216 -13.47 3.32 -13.46
N TYR A 217 -13.49 2.73 -12.26
CA TYR A 217 -12.28 2.58 -11.43
C TYR A 217 -11.43 1.35 -11.82
N SER A 218 -12.03 0.34 -12.46
CA SER A 218 -11.30 -0.86 -12.93
C SER A 218 -10.60 -0.69 -14.27
N ARG A 219 -10.82 0.43 -14.98
CA ARG A 219 -10.22 0.66 -16.32
C ARG A 219 -8.94 1.50 -16.30
N ALA A 220 -8.54 2.00 -15.14
CA ALA A 220 -7.29 2.74 -14.91
C ALA A 220 -6.18 1.87 -14.26
N ARG A 221 -6.37 0.55 -14.25
CA ARG A 221 -5.41 -0.45 -13.77
C ARG A 221 -5.32 -1.60 -14.78
N ILE A 222 -4.85 -1.27 -15.99
CA ILE A 222 -4.15 -2.20 -16.88
C ILE A 222 -2.98 -1.42 -17.45
#